data_AF-H3GZB2-F1
#
_entry.id   AF-H3GZB2-F1
#
_cell.length_a   1.000
_cell.length_b   1.000
_cell.length_c   1.000
_cell.angle_alpha   90.00
_cell.angle_beta   90.00
_cell.angle_gamma   90.00
#
_symmetry.space_group_name_H-M   'P 1'
#
loop_
_entity.id
_entity.type
_entity.pdbx_description
1 polymer ?
#
loop_
_entity_poly.entity_id
_entity_poly.type
_entity_poly.pdbx_seq_one_letter_code
_entity_poly.pdbx_strand_id
1 'polypeptide(L)'
;MAHHAAKRSASMCEQQPKKPRLEPFLAATTLQDLVTLLHLQMVPFLTPRDLSRLLSCLSHCLTPPLRECIATAGLQSFYAQNSVHFGRHCGSDWHQLVPEEAEGGEGPCDLCDPEPPKDLPLPRLLDARVHLLEAACLVDERFSAACNGVLQMHFGEFAAPRFGSMQPVVFSLSAALEKQGQDRERSLLKRIQTKGHAVDQEVDTDDVAQLTRLMDSVHMGVGTHFFSGRKQNWTPTNAVEAHWRGIVVDSEAGTATCRYCEYIAEHSSKHRCERCTQVFSRLLQQHCKALYQPLKRFMLRHLKHVSYMKPRRGWNCSNDEFRGDGLMDLIAGFTPAGVLCGVYLTDLRVPARLITSRLALGAFKP
;
A
#
# COMPACT_ATOMS: atom_id res chain seq x y z
N MET A 1 -103.37 -39.49 14.86
CA MET A 1 -103.39 -38.02 14.67
C MET A 1 -102.15 -37.47 15.35
N ALA A 2 -101.01 -37.52 14.67
CA ALA A 2 -100.49 -36.49 13.75
C ALA A 2 -99.74 -35.37 14.50
N HIS A 3 -98.43 -35.38 14.28
CA HIS A 3 -97.38 -34.49 14.76
C HIS A 3 -97.62 -33.01 14.44
N HIS A 4 -97.08 -32.09 15.25
CA HIS A 4 -95.96 -31.24 14.83
C HIS A 4 -95.47 -30.35 15.99
N ALA A 5 -94.21 -30.56 16.39
CA ALA A 5 -93.44 -29.67 17.24
C ALA A 5 -92.67 -28.68 16.34
N ALA A 6 -92.83 -27.38 16.58
CA ALA A 6 -92.11 -26.33 15.88
C ALA A 6 -90.76 -26.05 16.55
N LYS A 7 -89.66 -26.50 15.93
CA LYS A 7 -88.28 -26.07 16.22
C LYS A 7 -88.00 -24.81 15.40
N ARG A 8 -87.58 -23.72 16.08
CA ARG A 8 -87.01 -22.52 15.44
C ARG A 8 -85.51 -22.71 15.27
N SER A 9 -85.06 -22.65 14.02
CA SER A 9 -83.67 -22.82 13.59
C SER A 9 -82.92 -21.49 13.59
N ALA A 10 -81.71 -21.50 14.12
CA ALA A 10 -80.75 -20.40 14.06
C ALA A 10 -80.15 -20.26 12.64
N SER A 11 -80.08 -19.02 12.16
CA SER A 11 -79.39 -18.63 10.93
C SER A 11 -77.88 -18.61 11.19
N MET A 12 -77.15 -19.56 10.61
CA MET A 12 -75.69 -19.49 10.49
C MET A 12 -75.35 -18.98 9.10
N CYS A 13 -74.65 -17.85 9.07
CA CYS A 13 -74.10 -17.24 7.87
C CYS A 13 -72.80 -17.99 7.50
N GLU A 14 -72.82 -18.73 6.39
CA GLU A 14 -71.64 -19.38 5.82
C GLU A 14 -70.63 -18.33 5.34
N GLN A 15 -69.49 -18.23 6.03
CA GLN A 15 -68.33 -17.52 5.52
C GLN A 15 -67.59 -18.40 4.53
N GLN A 16 -67.57 -17.99 3.26
CA GLN A 16 -66.73 -18.64 2.24
C GLN A 16 -65.24 -18.44 2.57
N PRO A 17 -64.39 -19.47 2.36
CA PRO A 17 -62.95 -19.35 2.58
C PRO A 17 -62.33 -18.42 1.54
N LYS A 18 -61.79 -17.29 2.00
CA LYS A 18 -60.94 -16.42 1.19
C LYS A 18 -59.68 -17.18 0.79
N LYS A 19 -59.54 -17.49 -0.50
CA LYS A 19 -58.28 -17.96 -1.09
C LYS A 19 -57.16 -16.98 -0.74
N PRO A 20 -56.00 -17.43 -0.24
CA PRO A 20 -54.85 -16.57 -0.10
C PRO A 20 -54.41 -16.13 -1.50
N ARG A 21 -54.49 -14.82 -1.75
CA ARG A 21 -53.81 -14.20 -2.89
C ARG A 21 -52.32 -14.40 -2.64
N LEU A 22 -51.68 -15.29 -3.40
CA LEU A 22 -50.24 -15.21 -3.60
C LEU A 22 -49.98 -13.90 -4.34
N GLU A 23 -49.51 -12.89 -3.60
CA GLU A 23 -48.82 -11.79 -4.24
C GLU A 23 -47.54 -12.34 -4.86
N PRO A 24 -47.25 -12.05 -6.14
CA PRO A 24 -45.94 -12.32 -6.68
C PRO A 24 -44.97 -11.32 -6.05
N PHE A 25 -44.32 -11.75 -4.95
CA PHE A 25 -43.08 -11.14 -4.46
C PHE A 25 -41.97 -11.41 -5.49
N LEU A 26 -42.07 -10.79 -6.67
CA LEU A 26 -40.91 -10.53 -7.50
C LEU A 26 -40.37 -9.18 -7.05
N ALA A 27 -39.74 -9.16 -5.87
CA ALA A 27 -38.82 -8.09 -5.55
C ALA A 27 -37.78 -8.10 -6.68
N ALA A 28 -37.70 -7.01 -7.44
CA ALA A 28 -36.74 -6.89 -8.53
C ALA A 28 -35.35 -7.12 -7.93
N THR A 29 -34.66 -8.17 -8.39
CA THR A 29 -33.28 -8.44 -7.97
C THR A 29 -32.46 -7.19 -8.19
N THR A 30 -32.03 -6.55 -7.11
CA THR A 30 -31.25 -5.32 -7.21
C THR A 30 -29.83 -5.67 -7.65
N LEU A 31 -29.09 -4.70 -8.19
CA LEU A 31 -27.66 -4.87 -8.47
C LEU A 31 -26.91 -5.28 -7.20
N GLN A 32 -27.35 -4.81 -6.03
CA GLN A 32 -26.83 -5.20 -4.73
C GLN A 32 -27.10 -6.68 -4.43
N ASP A 33 -28.30 -7.21 -4.71
CA ASP A 33 -28.61 -8.63 -4.55
C ASP A 33 -27.79 -9.50 -5.50
N LEU A 34 -27.60 -9.05 -6.75
CA LEU A 34 -26.72 -9.69 -7.70
C LEU A 34 -25.28 -9.71 -7.19
N VAL A 35 -24.69 -8.59 -6.78
CA VAL A 35 -23.30 -8.54 -6.30
C VAL A 35 -23.12 -9.34 -5.01
N THR A 36 -24.13 -9.34 -4.12
CA THR A 36 -24.14 -10.14 -2.89
C THR A 36 -24.33 -11.63 -3.17
N LEU A 37 -24.97 -12.05 -4.25
CA LEU A 37 -25.02 -13.46 -4.65
C LEU A 37 -23.77 -13.87 -5.46
N LEU A 38 -23.21 -12.92 -6.20
CA LEU A 38 -22.04 -13.09 -7.05
C LEU A 38 -20.72 -13.05 -6.26
N HIS A 39 -20.65 -12.47 -5.06
CA HIS A 39 -19.38 -12.43 -4.31
C HIS A 39 -18.81 -13.82 -4.01
N LEU A 40 -19.66 -14.85 -3.85
CA LEU A 40 -19.21 -16.22 -3.59
C LEU A 40 -18.74 -16.94 -4.86
N GLN A 41 -19.21 -16.53 -6.04
CA GLN A 41 -18.97 -17.25 -7.29
C GLN A 41 -18.10 -16.49 -8.28
N MET A 42 -18.09 -15.15 -8.26
CA MET A 42 -17.34 -14.31 -9.18
C MET A 42 -16.01 -13.84 -8.63
N VAL A 43 -15.89 -13.59 -7.32
CA VAL A 43 -14.65 -13.07 -6.72
C VAL A 43 -13.41 -13.90 -7.10
N PRO A 44 -13.46 -15.25 -7.14
CA PRO A 44 -12.32 -16.05 -7.58
C PRO A 44 -11.87 -15.81 -9.04
N PHE A 45 -12.74 -15.25 -9.89
CA PHE A 45 -12.46 -14.98 -11.31
C PHE A 45 -12.07 -13.53 -11.58
N LEU A 46 -12.14 -12.65 -10.58
CA LEU A 46 -11.81 -11.24 -10.72
C LEU A 46 -10.36 -10.98 -10.33
N THR A 47 -9.66 -10.16 -11.09
CA THR A 47 -8.32 -9.73 -10.70
C THR A 47 -8.39 -8.78 -9.50
N PRO A 48 -7.29 -8.59 -8.73
CA PRO A 48 -7.26 -7.60 -7.65
C PRO A 48 -7.75 -6.20 -8.09
N ARG A 49 -7.45 -5.83 -9.35
CA ARG A 49 -7.86 -4.55 -9.94
C ARG A 49 -9.37 -4.49 -10.20
N ASP A 50 -9.96 -5.58 -10.67
CA ASP A 50 -11.41 -5.65 -10.88
C ASP A 50 -12.15 -5.58 -9.55
N LEU A 51 -11.63 -6.24 -8.52
CA LEU A 51 -12.16 -6.17 -7.15
C LEU A 51 -12.04 -4.76 -6.56
N SER A 52 -10.89 -4.11 -6.72
CA SER A 52 -10.70 -2.71 -6.31
C SER A 52 -11.70 -1.78 -7.02
N ARG A 53 -11.86 -1.89 -8.34
CA ARG A 53 -12.84 -1.09 -9.11
C ARG A 53 -14.27 -1.37 -8.70
N LEU A 54 -14.62 -2.63 -8.45
CA LEU A 54 -15.94 -3.02 -7.98
C LEU A 54 -16.25 -2.33 -6.64
N LEU A 55 -15.30 -2.37 -5.70
CA LEU A 55 -15.42 -1.70 -4.41
C LEU A 55 -15.56 -0.19 -4.58
N SER A 56 -14.76 0.46 -5.42
CA SER A 56 -14.87 1.90 -5.64
C SER A 56 -16.21 2.30 -6.27
N CYS A 57 -16.77 1.49 -7.18
CA CYS A 57 -18.05 1.79 -7.84
C CYS A 57 -19.28 1.46 -6.98
N LEU A 58 -19.21 0.42 -6.15
CA LEU A 58 -20.37 -0.13 -5.44
C LEU A 58 -20.27 -0.01 -3.91
N SER A 59 -19.30 0.73 -3.38
CA SER A 59 -19.05 0.86 -1.93
C SER A 59 -20.29 1.23 -1.11
N HIS A 60 -21.19 2.03 -1.66
CA HIS A 60 -22.44 2.49 -1.02
C HIS A 60 -23.56 1.43 -1.05
N CYS A 61 -23.49 0.47 -1.98
CA CYS A 61 -24.42 -0.64 -2.12
C CYS A 61 -23.98 -1.88 -1.35
N LEU A 62 -22.77 -1.89 -0.79
CA LEU A 62 -22.20 -3.07 -0.12
C LEU A 62 -22.20 -2.86 1.39
N THR A 63 -22.56 -3.90 2.14
CA THR A 63 -22.43 -3.88 3.58
C THR A 63 -20.94 -3.87 3.98
N PRO A 64 -20.55 -3.26 5.11
CA PRO A 64 -19.15 -3.23 5.53
C PRO A 64 -18.47 -4.62 5.58
N PRO A 65 -19.11 -5.69 6.11
CA PRO A 65 -18.52 -7.03 6.09
C PRO A 65 -18.28 -7.56 4.67
N LEU A 66 -19.19 -7.28 3.74
CA LEU A 66 -19.04 -7.72 2.35
C LEU A 66 -17.89 -6.99 1.65
N ARG A 67 -17.73 -5.69 1.88
CA ARG A 67 -16.57 -4.92 1.38
C ARG A 67 -15.26 -5.48 1.91
N GLU A 68 -15.21 -5.78 3.20
CA GLU A 68 -14.04 -6.37 3.83
C GLU A 68 -13.69 -7.75 3.26
N CYS A 69 -14.69 -8.61 3.03
CA CYS A 69 -14.49 -9.92 2.39
C CYS A 69 -13.94 -9.80 0.97
N ILE A 70 -14.51 -8.91 0.15
CA ILE A 70 -14.06 -8.66 -1.23
C ILE A 70 -12.62 -8.11 -1.23
N ALA A 71 -12.34 -7.14 -0.35
CA ALA A 71 -11.00 -6.56 -0.22
C ALA A 71 -9.96 -7.60 0.24
N THR A 72 -10.31 -8.43 1.21
CA THR A 72 -9.47 -9.53 1.70
C THR A 72 -9.16 -10.51 0.58
N ALA A 73 -10.15 -10.91 -0.23
CA ALA A 73 -9.94 -11.79 -1.37
C ALA A 73 -9.01 -11.19 -2.44
N GLY A 74 -9.10 -9.88 -2.69
CA GLY A 74 -8.18 -9.18 -3.59
C GLY A 74 -6.75 -9.16 -3.07
N LEU A 75 -6.55 -8.93 -1.77
CA LEU A 75 -5.23 -8.99 -1.13
C LEU A 75 -4.66 -10.41 -1.10
N GLN A 76 -5.49 -11.43 -0.87
CA GLN A 76 -5.08 -12.84 -0.97
C GLN A 76 -4.68 -13.22 -2.40
N SER A 77 -5.27 -12.59 -3.41
CA SER A 77 -4.87 -12.80 -4.81
C SER A 77 -3.48 -12.25 -5.09
N PHE A 78 -3.06 -11.13 -4.48
CA PHE A 78 -1.67 -10.65 -4.52
C PHE A 78 -0.69 -11.65 -3.88
N TYR A 79 -1.09 -12.26 -2.77
CA TYR A 79 -0.32 -13.32 -2.11
C TYR A 79 -0.09 -14.50 -3.05
N ALA A 80 -1.17 -15.02 -3.66
CA ALA A 80 -1.09 -16.20 -4.51
C ALA A 80 -0.35 -15.96 -5.86
N GLN A 81 -0.49 -14.77 -6.44
CA GLN A 81 0.04 -14.48 -7.79
C GLN A 81 1.45 -13.90 -7.75
N ASN A 82 1.75 -13.08 -6.75
CA ASN A 82 2.97 -12.26 -6.72
C ASN A 82 3.86 -12.58 -5.51
N SER A 83 3.50 -13.59 -4.69
CA SER A 83 4.18 -13.93 -3.43
C SER A 83 4.27 -12.76 -2.46
N VAL A 84 3.29 -11.84 -2.51
CA VAL A 84 3.24 -10.65 -1.67
C VAL A 84 2.58 -10.95 -0.35
N HIS A 85 3.25 -10.65 0.75
CA HIS A 85 2.72 -10.89 2.09
C HIS A 85 2.24 -9.59 2.74
N PHE A 86 1.35 -9.75 3.72
CA PHE A 86 0.76 -8.63 4.46
C PHE A 86 0.69 -8.98 5.94
N GLY A 87 1.48 -8.29 6.78
CA GLY A 87 1.52 -8.46 8.23
C GLY A 87 2.13 -9.79 8.70
N ARG A 88 2.96 -10.41 7.87
CA ARG A 88 3.70 -11.66 8.18
C ARG A 88 5.09 -11.42 8.74
N HIS A 89 5.60 -10.19 8.65
CA HIS A 89 6.92 -9.79 9.10
C HIS A 89 8.08 -10.52 8.41
N CYS A 90 7.95 -10.79 7.11
CA CYS A 90 8.98 -11.43 6.28
C CYS A 90 9.49 -10.48 5.19
N GLY A 91 10.54 -10.87 4.45
CA GLY A 91 11.09 -10.10 3.33
C GLY A 91 10.08 -9.65 2.26
N SER A 92 9.03 -10.44 1.98
CA SER A 92 7.96 -10.10 1.02
C SER A 92 6.80 -9.28 1.62
N ASP A 93 6.89 -8.86 2.89
CA ASP A 93 5.78 -8.17 3.56
C ASP A 93 5.68 -6.70 3.17
N TRP A 94 4.63 -6.36 2.42
CA TRP A 94 4.38 -4.97 2.00
C TRP A 94 3.77 -4.13 3.11
N HIS A 95 3.21 -4.74 4.16
CA HIS A 95 2.56 -4.05 5.27
C HIS A 95 3.50 -3.90 6.48
N GLN A 96 4.73 -3.42 6.25
CA GLN A 96 5.67 -3.04 7.30
C GLN A 96 6.09 -1.58 7.18
N LEU A 97 5.86 -0.81 8.24
CA LEU A 97 6.32 0.59 8.31
C LEU A 97 7.85 0.69 8.51
N VAL A 98 8.47 -0.34 9.08
CA VAL A 98 9.92 -0.51 9.11
C VAL A 98 10.16 -2.00 8.82
N PRO A 99 10.81 -2.36 7.69
CA PRO A 99 11.02 -3.75 7.35
C PRO A 99 12.01 -4.40 8.32
N GLU A 100 11.64 -5.56 8.86
CA GLU A 100 12.52 -6.37 9.71
C GLU A 100 13.58 -7.08 8.86
N GLU A 101 13.19 -7.51 7.67
CA GLU A 101 14.05 -8.10 6.66
C GLU A 101 13.78 -7.41 5.32
N ALA A 102 14.82 -7.18 4.53
CA ALA A 102 14.67 -6.66 3.17
C ALA A 102 15.12 -7.72 2.17
N GLU A 103 14.26 -8.01 1.21
CA GLU A 103 14.40 -9.16 0.33
C GLU A 103 15.50 -8.97 -0.71
N GLY A 104 15.98 -7.74 -0.94
CA GLY A 104 17.12 -7.49 -1.84
C GLY A 104 16.90 -7.91 -3.30
N GLY A 105 15.67 -8.28 -3.67
CA GLY A 105 15.35 -8.89 -4.95
C GLY A 105 15.59 -10.40 -5.03
N GLU A 106 15.83 -11.11 -3.92
CA GLU A 106 16.13 -12.56 -3.87
C GLU A 106 15.08 -13.44 -4.56
N GLY A 107 13.83 -12.96 -4.64
CA GLY A 107 12.73 -13.67 -5.28
C GLY A 107 11.57 -13.85 -4.30
N PRO A 108 10.66 -14.81 -4.55
CA PRO A 108 9.55 -15.06 -3.64
C PRO A 108 10.05 -15.48 -2.26
N CYS A 109 9.26 -15.17 -1.23
CA CYS A 109 9.59 -15.55 0.14
C CYS A 109 9.60 -17.08 0.32
N ASP A 110 10.75 -17.62 0.74
CA ASP A 110 10.94 -19.05 1.01
C ASP A 110 10.54 -19.47 2.45
N LEU A 111 10.27 -18.52 3.33
CA LEU A 111 10.00 -18.76 4.76
C LEU A 111 8.52 -18.97 5.08
N CYS A 112 7.64 -18.46 4.24
CA CYS A 112 6.20 -18.47 4.48
C CYS A 112 5.49 -19.54 3.63
N ASP A 113 4.32 -19.94 4.09
CA ASP A 113 3.44 -20.84 3.34
C ASP A 113 3.07 -20.22 1.98
N PRO A 114 3.16 -20.96 0.86
CA PRO A 114 2.70 -20.47 -0.44
C PRO A 114 1.19 -20.19 -0.48
N GLU A 115 0.40 -20.79 0.42
CA GLU A 115 -1.03 -20.51 0.49
C GLU A 115 -1.34 -19.27 1.34
N PRO A 116 -2.26 -18.39 0.88
CA PRO A 116 -2.67 -17.24 1.67
C PRO A 116 -3.40 -17.69 2.95
N PRO A 117 -3.18 -17.03 4.11
CA PRO A 117 -3.94 -17.34 5.31
C PRO A 117 -5.42 -17.00 5.10
N LYS A 118 -6.30 -17.79 5.76
CA LYS A 118 -7.75 -17.58 5.73
C LYS A 118 -8.15 -16.17 6.15
N ASP A 119 -7.44 -15.61 7.15
CA ASP A 119 -7.57 -14.21 7.54
C ASP A 119 -6.19 -13.54 7.52
N LEU A 120 -6.12 -12.37 6.89
CA LEU A 120 -4.90 -11.57 6.84
C LEU A 120 -4.73 -10.81 8.17
N PRO A 121 -3.52 -10.76 8.77
CA PRO A 121 -3.24 -9.98 9.97
C PRO A 121 -3.14 -8.48 9.66
N LEU A 122 -4.23 -7.92 9.12
CA LEU A 122 -4.36 -6.55 8.66
C LEU A 122 -5.44 -5.81 9.46
N PRO A 123 -5.29 -4.48 9.63
CA PRO A 123 -6.30 -3.67 10.28
C PRO A 123 -7.63 -3.74 9.52
N ARG A 124 -8.71 -3.61 10.28
CA ARG A 124 -10.11 -3.63 9.83
C ARG A 124 -10.79 -2.27 10.01
N LEU A 125 -10.31 -1.44 10.94
CA LEU A 125 -10.85 -0.10 11.18
C LEU A 125 -10.79 0.77 9.91
N LEU A 126 -11.83 1.58 9.72
CA LEU A 126 -11.94 2.57 8.64
C LEU A 126 -11.75 1.96 7.25
N ASP A 127 -12.39 0.81 6.99
CA ASP A 127 -12.28 0.08 5.71
C ASP A 127 -10.82 -0.18 5.28
N ALA A 128 -9.89 -0.34 6.23
CA ALA A 128 -8.45 -0.37 5.93
C ALA A 128 -8.06 -1.40 4.86
N ARG A 129 -8.69 -2.58 4.83
CA ARG A 129 -8.42 -3.59 3.79
C ARG A 129 -8.82 -3.12 2.39
N VAL A 130 -9.90 -2.36 2.25
CA VAL A 130 -10.32 -1.75 0.98
C VAL A 130 -9.24 -0.79 0.51
N HIS A 131 -8.81 0.12 1.38
CA HIS A 131 -7.79 1.11 1.05
C HIS A 131 -6.40 0.48 0.81
N LEU A 132 -6.07 -0.60 1.52
CA LEU A 132 -4.86 -1.38 1.27
C LEU A 132 -4.92 -2.07 -0.10
N LEU A 133 -6.07 -2.63 -0.50
CA LEU A 133 -6.23 -3.21 -1.83
C LEU A 133 -6.07 -2.15 -2.92
N GLU A 134 -6.71 -1.00 -2.77
CA GLU A 134 -6.57 0.14 -3.69
C GLU A 134 -5.10 0.57 -3.81
N ALA A 135 -4.41 0.73 -2.69
CA ALA A 135 -3.00 1.11 -2.68
C ALA A 135 -2.07 0.03 -3.27
N ALA A 136 -2.34 -1.26 -3.00
CA ALA A 136 -1.62 -2.37 -3.60
C ALA A 136 -1.81 -2.41 -5.12
N CYS A 137 -3.01 -2.16 -5.63
CA CYS A 137 -3.26 -2.01 -7.07
C CYS A 137 -2.50 -0.82 -7.67
N LEU A 138 -2.42 0.32 -6.98
CA LEU A 138 -1.62 1.48 -7.42
C LEU A 138 -0.13 1.15 -7.54
N VAL A 139 0.41 0.44 -6.54
CA VAL A 139 1.79 -0.07 -6.54
C VAL A 139 2.01 -1.05 -7.69
N ASP A 140 1.16 -2.05 -7.83
CA ASP A 140 1.29 -3.08 -8.87
C ASP A 140 1.28 -2.50 -10.29
N GLU A 141 0.46 -1.46 -10.55
CA GLU A 141 0.38 -0.86 -11.89
C GLU A 141 1.66 -0.12 -12.28
N ARG A 142 2.27 0.64 -11.36
CA ARG A 142 3.30 1.63 -11.71
C ARG A 142 4.62 1.48 -10.99
N PHE A 143 4.63 0.80 -9.85
CA PHE A 143 5.87 0.46 -9.16
C PHE A 143 6.44 -0.86 -9.66
N SER A 144 5.64 -1.78 -10.21
CA SER A 144 6.16 -3.06 -10.74
C SER A 144 7.32 -2.88 -11.74
N ALA A 145 7.23 -1.90 -12.65
CA ALA A 145 8.31 -1.58 -13.58
C ALA A 145 9.58 -1.03 -12.90
N ALA A 146 9.43 -0.41 -11.73
CA ALA A 146 10.53 0.15 -10.93
C ALA A 146 11.10 -0.84 -9.90
N CYS A 147 10.26 -1.72 -9.36
CA CYS A 147 10.54 -2.62 -8.24
C CYS A 147 10.98 -4.02 -8.66
N ASN A 148 10.64 -4.47 -9.87
CA ASN A 148 11.01 -5.81 -10.35
C ASN A 148 12.44 -5.89 -10.90
N GLY A 149 13.23 -4.82 -10.78
CA GLY A 149 14.57 -4.72 -11.36
C GLY A 149 15.66 -4.34 -10.36
N VAL A 150 16.89 -4.70 -10.70
CA VAL A 150 18.11 -4.28 -10.02
C VAL A 150 18.47 -2.86 -10.45
N LEU A 151 18.48 -1.96 -9.49
CA LEU A 151 18.90 -0.58 -9.62
C LEU A 151 20.42 -0.47 -9.65
N GLN A 152 20.93 0.48 -10.43
CA GLN A 152 22.29 0.95 -10.29
C GLN A 152 22.30 2.20 -9.41
N MET A 153 22.78 2.03 -8.19
CA MET A 153 22.87 3.09 -7.19
C MET A 153 24.32 3.58 -7.15
N HIS A 154 24.55 4.77 -7.69
CA HIS A 154 25.87 5.42 -7.63
C HIS A 154 25.98 6.23 -6.33
N PHE A 155 27.07 6.06 -5.59
CA PHE A 155 27.29 6.75 -4.31
C PHE A 155 28.44 7.74 -4.42
N GLY A 156 28.12 9.04 -4.42
CA GLY A 156 29.14 10.07 -4.62
C GLY A 156 29.65 10.15 -6.06
N GLU A 157 30.45 11.16 -6.34
CA GLU A 157 30.81 11.53 -7.73
C GLU A 157 31.70 10.50 -8.44
N PHE A 158 32.27 9.51 -7.74
CA PHE A 158 33.24 8.56 -8.32
C PHE A 158 33.24 7.14 -7.70
N ALA A 159 32.22 6.72 -6.95
CA ALA A 159 32.23 5.37 -6.40
C ALA A 159 31.87 4.31 -7.45
N ALA A 160 32.37 3.10 -7.21
CA ALA A 160 31.95 1.91 -7.93
C ALA A 160 30.42 1.80 -7.93
N PRO A 161 29.80 1.32 -9.01
CA PRO A 161 28.35 1.07 -9.04
C PRO A 161 28.00 0.11 -7.91
N ARG A 162 27.13 0.55 -6.99
CA ARG A 162 26.43 -0.34 -6.07
C ARG A 162 25.11 -0.74 -6.73
N PHE A 163 24.68 -1.95 -6.47
CA PHE A 163 23.41 -2.46 -6.99
C PHE A 163 22.41 -2.51 -5.86
N GLY A 164 21.16 -2.18 -6.18
CA GLY A 164 20.06 -2.22 -5.21
C GLY A 164 18.76 -2.69 -5.82
N SER A 165 17.71 -2.69 -5.03
CA SER A 165 16.35 -2.95 -5.44
C SER A 165 15.40 -1.92 -4.83
N MET A 166 14.21 -1.79 -5.42
CA MET A 166 13.08 -1.08 -4.81
C MET A 166 12.10 -2.12 -4.27
N GLN A 167 11.88 -2.14 -2.96
CA GLN A 167 10.88 -2.99 -2.33
C GLN A 167 9.62 -2.17 -2.05
N PRO A 168 8.44 -2.55 -2.57
CA PRO A 168 7.21 -1.82 -2.29
C PRO A 168 6.82 -1.83 -0.80
N VAL A 169 6.15 -0.75 -0.38
CA VAL A 169 5.50 -0.66 0.92
C VAL A 169 4.09 -0.09 0.77
N VAL A 170 3.14 -0.72 1.45
CA VAL A 170 1.73 -0.35 1.56
C VAL A 170 1.28 -0.55 3.01
N PHE A 171 1.30 0.51 3.80
CA PHE A 171 1.05 0.45 5.25
C PHE A 171 -0.13 1.33 5.65
N SER A 172 -1.16 0.75 6.28
CA SER A 172 -2.33 1.50 6.72
C SER A 172 -2.13 2.12 8.11
N LEU A 173 -2.35 3.43 8.23
CA LEU A 173 -2.33 4.10 9.54
C LEU A 173 -3.49 3.68 10.46
N SER A 174 -4.51 2.99 9.95
CA SER A 174 -5.52 2.35 10.80
C SER A 174 -4.91 1.32 11.76
N ALA A 175 -3.77 0.72 11.42
CA ALA A 175 -3.03 -0.16 12.34
C ALA A 175 -2.58 0.59 13.61
N ALA A 176 -2.22 1.88 13.49
CA ALA A 176 -1.87 2.72 14.63
C ALA A 176 -3.09 2.99 15.52
N LEU A 177 -4.25 3.27 14.91
CA LEU A 177 -5.50 3.52 15.62
C LEU A 177 -5.97 2.28 16.39
N GLU A 178 -5.91 1.10 15.77
CA GLU A 178 -6.24 -0.17 16.42
C GLU A 178 -5.32 -0.46 17.62
N LYS A 179 -4.02 -0.25 17.46
CA LYS A 179 -3.03 -0.40 18.55
C LYS A 179 -3.35 0.54 19.72
N GLN A 180 -3.65 1.80 19.44
CA GLN A 180 -4.03 2.77 20.47
C GLN A 180 -5.34 2.40 21.16
N GLY A 181 -6.32 1.87 20.43
CA GLY A 181 -7.58 1.35 20.98
C GLY A 181 -7.34 0.21 21.97
N GLN A 182 -6.54 -0.78 21.57
CA GLN A 182 -6.18 -1.92 22.41
C GLN A 182 -5.42 -1.50 23.68
N ASP A 183 -4.49 -0.55 23.57
CA ASP A 183 -3.73 -0.04 24.72
C ASP A 183 -4.62 0.74 25.70
N ARG A 184 -5.62 1.48 25.19
CA ARG A 184 -6.62 2.16 26.01
C ARG A 184 -7.55 1.18 26.71
N GLU A 185 -8.05 0.16 26.03
CA GLU A 185 -8.87 -0.89 26.65
C GLU A 185 -8.12 -1.63 27.76
N ARG A 186 -6.86 -2.00 27.51
CA ARG A 186 -5.98 -2.60 28.53
C ARG A 186 -5.75 -1.69 29.74
N SER A 187 -5.73 -0.37 29.52
CA SER A 187 -5.57 0.63 30.58
C SER A 187 -6.87 0.93 31.33
N LEU A 188 -8.03 0.88 30.66
CA LEU A 188 -9.36 1.06 31.24
C LEU A 188 -9.79 -0.16 32.06
N LEU A 189 -9.41 -1.38 31.64
CA LEU A 189 -9.54 -2.58 32.47
C LEU A 189 -8.74 -2.49 33.80
N LYS A 190 -7.76 -1.58 33.88
CA LYS A 190 -7.01 -1.24 35.11
C LYS A 190 -7.55 -0.02 35.86
N ARG A 191 -8.43 0.77 35.28
CA ARG A 191 -9.01 1.99 35.87
C ARG A 191 -10.49 2.07 35.55
N ILE A 192 -11.30 1.40 36.37
CA ILE A 192 -12.75 1.57 36.37
C ILE A 192 -13.08 3.05 36.67
N GLN A 193 -13.95 3.63 35.83
CA GLN A 193 -14.48 5.00 35.82
C GLN A 193 -13.61 6.10 35.20
N THR A 194 -13.80 6.33 33.90
CA THR A 194 -14.22 7.65 33.41
C THR A 194 -14.85 7.53 32.02
N LYS A 195 -15.94 8.28 31.82
CA LYS A 195 -16.89 8.17 30.71
C LYS A 195 -16.25 8.44 29.34
N GLY A 196 -16.52 7.52 28.42
CA GLY A 196 -16.98 7.74 27.05
C GLY A 196 -16.41 8.92 26.28
N HIS A 197 -15.44 8.63 25.43
CA HIS A 197 -15.35 9.26 24.11
C HIS A 197 -14.85 8.22 23.12
N ALA A 198 -15.79 7.58 22.40
CA ALA A 198 -15.48 6.86 21.18
C ALA A 198 -15.06 7.92 20.17
N VAL A 199 -13.76 8.05 19.95
CA VAL A 199 -13.27 8.93 18.92
C VAL A 199 -13.12 8.07 17.68
N ASP A 200 -14.18 8.07 16.86
CA ASP A 200 -14.09 7.73 15.44
C ASP A 200 -13.19 8.78 14.79
N GLN A 201 -11.87 8.61 14.95
CA GLN A 201 -10.89 9.50 14.36
C GLN A 201 -10.55 8.94 12.99
N GLU A 202 -11.20 9.48 11.97
CA GLU A 202 -10.73 9.37 10.60
C GLU A 202 -9.27 9.85 10.51
N VAL A 203 -8.51 9.28 9.57
CA VAL A 203 -7.13 9.70 9.33
C VAL A 203 -7.16 10.94 8.44
N ASP A 204 -6.99 12.11 9.03
CA ASP A 204 -6.82 13.35 8.29
C ASP A 204 -5.42 13.38 7.66
N THR A 205 -5.39 13.25 6.34
CA THR A 205 -4.14 13.25 5.58
C THR A 205 -3.54 14.64 5.39
N ASP A 206 -4.27 15.71 5.73
CA ASP A 206 -3.76 17.08 5.70
C ASP A 206 -3.17 17.50 7.07
N ASP A 207 -3.55 16.84 8.17
CA ASP A 207 -2.93 17.03 9.49
C ASP A 207 -1.61 16.25 9.62
N VAL A 208 -0.52 16.90 9.23
CA VAL A 208 0.86 16.39 9.40
C VAL A 208 1.16 15.99 10.85
N ALA A 209 0.59 16.67 11.85
CA ALA A 209 0.82 16.34 13.25
C ALA A 209 0.10 15.04 13.64
N GLN A 210 -1.10 14.79 13.10
CA GLN A 210 -1.77 13.49 13.27
C GLN A 210 -0.98 12.38 12.60
N LEU A 211 -0.57 12.55 11.33
CA LEU A 211 0.23 11.56 10.60
C LEU A 211 1.52 11.22 11.35
N THR A 212 2.23 12.25 11.83
CA THR A 212 3.44 12.09 12.65
C THR A 212 3.17 11.22 13.88
N ARG A 213 2.13 11.53 14.67
CA ARG A 213 1.77 10.78 15.88
C ARG A 213 1.37 9.33 15.58
N LEU A 214 0.61 9.10 14.52
CA LEU A 214 0.16 7.75 14.14
C LEU A 214 1.34 6.87 13.77
N MET A 215 2.24 7.35 12.90
CA MET A 215 3.46 6.63 12.54
C MET A 215 4.34 6.36 13.77
N ASP A 216 4.56 7.37 14.62
CA ASP A 216 5.40 7.25 15.83
C ASP A 216 4.82 6.27 16.85
N SER A 217 3.50 6.06 16.86
CA SER A 217 2.86 5.06 17.73
C SER A 217 3.06 3.62 17.26
N VAL A 218 3.27 3.41 15.96
CA VAL A 218 3.63 2.10 15.42
C VAL A 218 5.13 1.86 15.64
N HIS A 219 5.96 2.77 15.15
CA HIS A 219 7.42 2.75 15.32
C HIS A 219 7.95 4.11 15.76
N MET A 220 8.57 4.13 16.94
CA MET A 220 9.00 5.37 17.60
C MET A 220 9.94 6.21 16.71
N GLY A 221 9.53 7.47 16.49
CA GLY A 221 10.31 8.49 15.78
C GLY A 221 10.24 8.41 14.25
N VAL A 222 9.59 7.40 13.66
CA VAL A 222 9.47 7.28 12.20
C VAL A 222 8.72 8.47 11.60
N GLY A 223 7.56 8.83 12.14
CA GLY A 223 6.79 9.99 11.71
C GLY A 223 7.56 11.30 11.91
N THR A 224 8.16 11.47 13.10
CA THR A 224 8.98 12.66 13.39
C THR A 224 10.10 12.83 12.37
N HIS A 225 10.69 11.73 11.89
CA HIS A 225 11.73 11.75 10.87
C HIS A 225 11.21 11.95 9.46
N PHE A 226 10.09 11.32 9.10
CA PHE A 226 9.47 11.44 7.79
C PHE A 226 9.11 12.89 7.48
N PHE A 227 8.54 13.61 8.45
CA PHE A 227 8.12 15.01 8.30
C PHE A 227 9.19 16.02 8.75
N SER A 228 10.42 15.59 9.07
CA SER A 228 11.47 16.50 9.50
C SER A 228 12.04 17.32 8.34
N GLY A 229 11.71 18.61 8.28
CA GLY A 229 12.30 19.53 7.30
C GLY A 229 13.81 19.78 7.46
N ARG A 230 14.41 19.40 8.60
CA ARG A 230 15.82 19.72 8.92
C ARG A 230 16.84 19.20 7.89
N LYS A 231 16.52 18.11 7.19
CA LYS A 231 17.43 17.47 6.22
C LYS A 231 17.32 18.02 4.79
N GLN A 232 16.31 18.83 4.48
CA GLN A 232 16.14 19.37 3.11
C GLN A 232 17.28 20.31 2.69
N ASN A 233 17.88 21.01 3.66
CA ASN A 233 18.97 21.96 3.41
C ASN A 233 20.37 21.32 3.35
N TRP A 234 20.47 20.01 3.56
CA TRP A 234 21.76 19.32 3.59
C TRP A 234 22.13 18.81 2.20
N THR A 235 23.44 18.70 1.93
CA THR A 235 23.95 18.09 0.71
C THR A 235 23.47 16.64 0.61
N PRO A 236 22.92 16.20 -0.54
CA PRO A 236 22.57 14.81 -0.75
C PRO A 236 23.76 13.88 -0.49
N THR A 237 23.53 12.73 0.13
CA THR A 237 24.61 11.79 0.45
C THR A 237 24.78 10.67 -0.59
N ASN A 238 23.81 10.52 -1.50
CA ASN A 238 23.86 9.53 -2.58
C ASN A 238 23.17 10.08 -3.84
N ALA A 239 23.42 9.43 -5.00
CA ALA A 239 22.86 9.90 -6.26
C ALA A 239 21.34 9.80 -6.31
N VAL A 240 20.73 8.80 -5.65
CA VAL A 240 19.27 8.62 -5.64
C VAL A 240 18.59 9.80 -4.95
N GLU A 241 19.08 10.21 -3.78
CA GLU A 241 18.62 11.39 -3.07
C GLU A 241 18.87 12.68 -3.88
N ALA A 242 20.03 12.79 -4.52
CA ALA A 242 20.36 13.94 -5.36
C ALA A 242 19.41 14.06 -6.55
N HIS A 243 19.13 12.96 -7.25
CA HIS A 243 18.11 12.90 -8.30
C HIS A 243 16.73 13.21 -7.73
N TRP A 244 16.31 12.55 -6.65
CA TRP A 244 14.98 12.74 -6.08
C TRP A 244 14.71 14.18 -5.68
N ARG A 245 15.66 14.84 -5.00
CA ARG A 245 15.56 16.26 -4.63
C ARG A 245 15.68 17.19 -5.85
N GLY A 246 16.51 16.82 -6.82
CA GLY A 246 16.74 17.61 -8.03
C GLY A 246 15.62 17.52 -9.06
N ILE A 247 14.74 16.50 -9.00
CA ILE A 247 13.62 16.36 -9.94
C ILE A 247 12.54 17.40 -9.62
N VAL A 248 12.23 18.23 -10.60
CA VAL A 248 11.09 19.13 -10.60
C VAL A 248 10.03 18.55 -11.52
N VAL A 249 8.82 18.37 -11.00
CA VAL A 249 7.68 17.84 -11.76
C VAL A 249 6.75 19.00 -12.10
N ASP A 250 6.49 19.19 -13.38
CA ASP A 250 5.46 20.09 -13.87
C ASP A 250 4.19 19.27 -14.11
N SER A 251 3.22 19.44 -13.21
CA SER A 251 1.95 18.72 -13.27
C SER A 251 1.09 19.15 -14.46
N GLU A 252 1.22 20.39 -14.92
CA GLU A 252 0.41 20.93 -16.03
C GLU A 252 0.94 20.44 -17.38
N ALA A 253 2.26 20.55 -17.59
CA ALA A 253 2.89 20.05 -18.80
C ALA A 253 3.04 18.52 -18.83
N GLY A 254 2.84 17.86 -17.68
CA GLY A 254 3.08 16.43 -17.51
C GLY A 254 4.55 16.04 -17.70
N THR A 255 5.48 16.98 -17.53
CA THR A 255 6.92 16.77 -17.73
C THR A 255 7.67 16.75 -16.41
N ALA A 256 8.89 16.22 -16.43
CA ALA A 256 9.79 16.27 -15.29
C ALA A 256 11.20 16.57 -15.78
N THR A 257 11.90 17.46 -15.08
CA THR A 257 13.32 17.77 -15.32
C THR A 257 14.11 17.46 -14.06
N CYS A 258 15.43 17.31 -14.18
CA CYS A 258 16.28 17.00 -13.03
C CYS A 258 17.50 17.91 -13.00
N ARG A 259 17.54 18.83 -12.04
CA ARG A 259 18.65 19.78 -11.86
C ARG A 259 19.99 19.09 -11.61
N TYR A 260 19.97 17.91 -10.98
CA TYR A 260 21.18 17.12 -10.77
C TYR A 260 21.71 16.51 -12.09
N CYS A 261 20.81 16.06 -12.98
CA CYS A 261 21.19 15.62 -14.32
C CYS A 261 21.78 16.76 -15.17
N GLU A 262 21.22 17.97 -15.05
CA GLU A 262 21.71 19.18 -15.71
C GLU A 262 23.09 19.56 -15.18
N TYR A 263 23.25 19.61 -13.85
CA TYR A 263 24.52 19.90 -13.19
C TYR A 263 25.63 18.94 -13.63
N ILE A 264 25.37 17.62 -13.61
CA ILE A 264 26.34 16.62 -14.07
C ILE A 264 26.70 16.84 -15.53
N ALA A 265 25.72 17.14 -16.40
CA ALA A 265 25.98 17.38 -17.81
C ALA A 265 26.99 18.52 -18.01
N GLU A 266 26.77 19.64 -17.32
CA GLU A 266 27.59 20.85 -17.39
C GLU A 266 28.98 20.68 -16.80
N HIS A 267 29.13 19.85 -15.77
CA HIS A 267 30.37 19.70 -15.01
C HIS A 267 31.19 18.45 -15.38
N SER A 268 30.65 17.60 -16.27
CA SER A 268 31.29 16.35 -16.74
C SER A 268 32.64 16.53 -17.45
N SER A 269 32.98 17.73 -17.90
CA SER A 269 34.20 18.04 -18.67
C SER A 269 35.45 18.32 -17.81
N LYS A 270 35.33 18.43 -16.48
CA LYS A 270 36.44 18.84 -15.59
C LYS A 270 37.42 17.72 -15.18
N HIS A 271 37.40 16.54 -15.80
CA HIS A 271 38.04 15.32 -15.27
C HIS A 271 39.05 14.64 -16.21
N ARG A 272 39.91 13.77 -15.63
CA ARG A 272 41.06 13.09 -16.26
C ARG A 272 40.76 12.30 -17.55
N CYS A 273 39.52 11.90 -17.79
CA CYS A 273 39.09 11.25 -19.04
C CYS A 273 37.69 11.73 -19.43
N GLU A 274 37.63 12.71 -20.33
CA GLU A 274 36.39 13.32 -20.82
C GLU A 274 35.40 12.29 -21.38
N ARG A 275 35.90 11.31 -22.14
CA ARG A 275 35.06 10.26 -22.75
C ARG A 275 34.37 9.38 -21.72
N CYS A 276 35.06 8.97 -20.66
CA CYS A 276 34.49 8.13 -19.60
C CYS A 276 33.44 8.90 -18.79
N THR A 277 33.72 10.17 -18.45
CA THR A 277 32.79 10.99 -17.67
C THR A 277 31.53 11.37 -18.47
N GLN A 278 31.64 11.64 -19.77
CA GLN A 278 30.48 11.87 -20.63
C GLN A 278 29.60 10.63 -20.78
N VAL A 279 30.19 9.45 -20.96
CA VAL A 279 29.44 8.18 -21.02
C VAL A 279 28.70 7.95 -19.71
N PHE A 280 29.39 8.07 -18.58
CA PHE A 280 28.79 7.92 -17.25
C PHE A 280 27.63 8.90 -17.01
N SER A 281 27.81 10.17 -17.37
CA SER A 281 26.78 11.21 -17.23
C SER A 281 25.52 10.89 -18.04
N ARG A 282 25.69 10.42 -19.28
CA ARG A 282 24.56 10.01 -20.13
C ARG A 282 23.80 8.82 -19.55
N LEU A 283 24.52 7.85 -18.97
CA LEU A 283 23.92 6.68 -18.36
C LEU A 283 23.08 7.04 -17.12
N LEU A 284 23.59 7.92 -16.25
CA LEU A 284 22.83 8.46 -15.12
C LEU A 284 21.56 9.21 -15.58
N GLN A 285 21.67 10.02 -16.64
CA GLN A 285 20.52 10.73 -17.22
C GLN A 285 19.48 9.78 -17.78
N GLN A 286 19.91 8.73 -18.48
CA GLN A 286 19.02 7.69 -19.01
C GLN A 286 18.28 6.97 -17.88
N HIS A 287 18.99 6.54 -16.83
CA HIS A 287 18.38 5.90 -15.68
C HIS A 287 17.39 6.82 -14.96
N CYS A 288 17.76 8.08 -14.72
CA CYS A 288 16.88 9.07 -14.11
C CYS A 288 15.60 9.31 -14.93
N LYS A 289 15.73 9.46 -16.25
CA LYS A 289 14.60 9.69 -17.16
C LYS A 289 13.69 8.46 -17.29
N ALA A 290 14.26 7.26 -17.26
CA ALA A 290 13.52 6.01 -17.38
C ALA A 290 12.80 5.62 -16.08
N LEU A 291 13.38 5.94 -14.93
CA LEU A 291 12.94 5.42 -13.63
C LEU A 291 12.51 6.50 -12.64
N TYR A 292 13.44 7.35 -12.18
CA TYR A 292 13.18 8.28 -11.08
C TYR A 292 12.17 9.38 -11.43
N GLN A 293 12.24 9.94 -12.64
CA GLN A 293 11.32 10.98 -13.09
C GLN A 293 9.87 10.45 -13.22
N PRO A 294 9.61 9.33 -13.93
CA PRO A 294 8.28 8.73 -13.97
C PRO A 294 7.74 8.37 -12.59
N LEU A 295 8.59 7.78 -11.73
CA LEU A 295 8.20 7.40 -10.37
C LEU A 295 7.78 8.62 -9.54
N LYS A 296 8.60 9.67 -9.50
CA LYS A 296 8.27 10.90 -8.74
C LYS A 296 7.01 11.57 -9.25
N ARG A 297 6.85 11.66 -10.57
CA ARG A 297 5.65 12.23 -11.20
C ARG A 297 4.40 11.44 -10.82
N PHE A 298 4.48 10.11 -10.86
CA PHE A 298 3.36 9.26 -10.47
C PHE A 298 3.03 9.44 -8.98
N MET A 299 4.03 9.39 -8.09
CA MET A 299 3.80 9.54 -6.65
C MET A 299 3.17 10.91 -6.33
N LEU A 300 3.67 12.01 -6.90
CA LEU A 300 3.10 13.34 -6.68
C LEU A 300 1.68 13.51 -7.23
N ARG A 301 1.29 12.71 -8.23
CA ARG A 301 -0.07 12.75 -8.79
C ARG A 301 -1.09 12.04 -7.89
N HIS A 302 -0.67 10.98 -7.20
CA HIS A 302 -1.59 10.08 -6.49
C HIS A 302 -1.46 10.14 -4.97
N LEU A 303 -0.37 10.71 -4.44
CA LEU A 303 -0.05 10.70 -3.01
C LEU A 303 0.20 12.11 -2.49
N LYS A 304 -0.18 12.35 -1.24
CA LYS A 304 0.16 13.54 -0.45
C LYS A 304 1.49 13.32 0.29
N HIS A 305 2.15 14.43 0.65
CA HIS A 305 3.36 14.46 1.48
C HIS A 305 4.51 13.57 0.99
N VAL A 306 4.64 13.42 -0.33
CA VAL A 306 5.68 12.57 -0.95
C VAL A 306 7.07 13.04 -0.54
N SER A 307 7.78 12.16 0.17
CA SER A 307 9.06 12.49 0.81
C SER A 307 10.09 11.39 0.63
N TYR A 308 11.35 11.81 0.59
CA TYR A 308 12.51 10.92 0.71
C TYR A 308 13.00 10.98 2.16
N MET A 309 13.09 9.82 2.80
CA MET A 309 13.49 9.70 4.19
C MET A 309 14.64 8.72 4.30
N LYS A 310 15.70 9.15 5.01
CA LYS A 310 16.73 8.23 5.50
C LYS A 310 16.42 7.79 6.93
N PRO A 311 16.20 6.50 7.19
CA PRO A 311 16.18 5.93 8.53
C PRO A 311 17.38 6.36 9.37
N ARG A 312 17.18 6.37 10.69
CA ARG A 312 18.32 6.46 11.61
C ARG A 312 19.07 5.12 11.61
N ARG A 313 20.39 5.18 11.86
CA ARG A 313 21.17 3.99 12.21
C ARG A 313 20.46 3.28 13.36
N GLY A 314 20.19 1.99 13.20
CA GLY A 314 19.57 1.17 14.25
C GLY A 314 18.11 0.77 14.03
N TRP A 315 17.42 1.29 13.00
CA TRP A 315 16.01 0.94 12.77
C TRP A 315 15.78 -0.52 12.35
N ASN A 316 16.79 -1.21 11.82
CA ASN A 316 16.71 -2.62 11.39
C ASN A 316 17.61 -3.54 12.23
N CYS A 317 17.83 -3.24 13.51
CA CYS A 317 18.72 -4.03 14.38
C CYS A 317 18.07 -5.27 15.02
N SER A 318 16.90 -5.71 14.57
CA SER A 318 16.17 -6.83 15.19
C SER A 318 16.96 -8.14 15.13
N ASN A 319 17.78 -8.34 14.11
CA ASN A 319 18.79 -9.39 14.06
C ASN A 319 20.15 -8.80 13.66
N ASP A 320 21.21 -9.28 14.29
CA ASP A 320 22.61 -8.88 14.13
C ASP A 320 23.17 -9.07 12.69
N GLU A 321 22.31 -9.35 11.71
CA GLU A 321 22.61 -9.52 10.28
C GLU A 321 22.75 -8.19 9.53
N PHE A 322 22.19 -7.09 10.04
CA PHE A 322 22.39 -5.74 9.49
C PHE A 322 23.71 -5.09 9.94
N ARG A 323 24.78 -5.88 10.07
CA ARG A 323 26.13 -5.39 10.36
C ARG A 323 26.74 -4.77 9.11
N GLY A 324 26.53 -3.47 8.88
CA GLY A 324 27.27 -2.71 7.86
C GLY A 324 26.64 -1.40 7.38
N ASP A 325 27.32 -0.73 6.44
CA ASP A 325 26.89 0.47 5.69
C ASP A 325 25.80 0.17 4.63
N GLY A 326 24.82 -0.68 4.97
CA GLY A 326 23.70 -1.02 4.10
C GLY A 326 22.77 0.16 3.87
N LEU A 327 22.34 0.39 2.63
CA LEU A 327 21.34 1.39 2.29
C LEU A 327 19.95 0.85 2.63
N MET A 328 19.12 1.67 3.27
CA MET A 328 17.69 1.40 3.47
C MET A 328 16.92 2.72 3.45
N ASP A 329 16.84 3.39 2.31
CA ASP A 329 16.18 4.69 2.22
C ASP A 329 14.71 4.52 1.80
N LEU A 330 13.79 5.33 2.33
CA LEU A 330 12.37 5.27 2.01
C LEU A 330 11.97 6.42 1.09
N ILE A 331 11.22 6.10 0.04
CA ILE A 331 10.50 7.07 -0.76
C ILE A 331 9.02 6.73 -0.67
N ALA A 332 8.22 7.55 -0.01
CA ALA A 332 6.81 7.28 0.19
C ALA A 332 5.97 8.55 0.26
N GLY A 333 4.66 8.39 0.11
CA GLY A 333 3.64 9.39 0.40
C GLY A 333 2.37 8.72 0.90
N PHE A 334 1.32 9.49 1.17
CA PHE A 334 0.06 8.99 1.69
C PHE A 334 -1.04 9.04 0.64
N THR A 335 -1.80 7.97 0.49
CA THR A 335 -3.08 8.03 -0.21
C THR A 335 -4.05 8.93 0.56
N PRO A 336 -5.09 9.48 -0.07
CA PRO A 336 -6.12 10.26 0.63
C PRO A 336 -6.79 9.52 1.80
N ALA A 337 -6.80 8.19 1.75
CA ALA A 337 -7.37 7.32 2.78
C ALA A 337 -6.41 6.96 3.93
N GLY A 338 -5.22 7.58 4.01
CA GLY A 338 -4.28 7.36 5.12
C GLY A 338 -3.42 6.11 5.01
N VAL A 339 -3.24 5.57 3.79
CA VAL A 339 -2.29 4.47 3.54
C VAL A 339 -0.96 5.06 3.06
N LEU A 340 0.12 4.78 3.78
CA LEU A 340 1.48 5.06 3.32
C LEU A 340 1.82 4.12 2.16
N CYS A 341 2.17 4.69 1.02
CA CYS A 341 2.50 3.96 -0.20
C CYS A 341 3.84 4.45 -0.75
N GLY A 342 4.74 3.54 -1.09
CA GLY A 342 6.08 3.89 -1.51
C GLY A 342 6.98 2.70 -1.81
N VAL A 343 8.28 2.97 -1.76
CA VAL A 343 9.34 1.99 -1.97
C VAL A 343 10.48 2.20 -0.98
N TYR A 344 11.03 1.11 -0.45
CA TYR A 344 12.33 1.07 0.19
C TYR A 344 13.42 0.83 -0.85
N LEU A 345 14.48 1.61 -0.79
CA LEU A 345 15.71 1.47 -1.55
C LEU A 345 16.71 0.69 -0.70
N THR A 346 17.09 -0.50 -1.15
CA THR A 346 18.04 -1.35 -0.45
C THR A 346 19.14 -1.84 -1.38
N ASP A 347 20.37 -1.94 -0.90
CA ASP A 347 21.47 -2.67 -1.58
C ASP A 347 21.77 -4.01 -0.94
N LEU A 348 20.95 -4.41 0.02
CA LEU A 348 21.12 -5.68 0.71
C LEU A 348 20.72 -6.83 -0.21
N ARG A 349 21.44 -7.95 -0.08
CA ARG A 349 21.05 -9.26 -0.63
C ARG A 349 20.77 -9.31 -2.14
N VAL A 350 21.25 -8.36 -2.95
CA VAL A 350 21.13 -8.42 -4.42
C VAL A 350 22.07 -9.51 -4.96
N PRO A 351 21.55 -10.66 -5.44
CA PRO A 351 22.41 -11.74 -5.90
C PRO A 351 23.10 -11.36 -7.21
N ALA A 352 24.39 -11.68 -7.36
CA ALA A 352 25.15 -11.35 -8.58
C ALA A 352 24.51 -11.87 -9.87
N ARG A 353 23.82 -13.02 -9.80
CA ARG A 353 23.05 -13.60 -10.92
C ARG A 353 21.89 -12.71 -11.40
N LEU A 354 21.31 -11.90 -10.51
CA LEU A 354 20.20 -11.00 -10.86
C LEU A 354 20.70 -9.68 -11.45
N ILE A 355 21.90 -9.24 -11.06
CA ILE A 355 22.52 -8.02 -11.60
C ILE A 355 22.64 -8.08 -13.13
N THR A 356 22.91 -9.26 -13.71
CA THR A 356 23.07 -9.40 -15.17
C THR A 356 21.77 -9.70 -15.92
N SER A 357 20.75 -10.22 -15.22
CA SER A 357 19.52 -10.75 -15.84
C SER A 357 18.28 -9.89 -15.59
N ARG A 358 18.29 -9.02 -14.57
CA ARG A 358 17.13 -8.22 -14.15
C ARG A 358 17.44 -6.75 -13.93
N LEU A 359 18.33 -6.15 -14.73
CA LEU A 359 18.58 -4.71 -14.65
C LEU A 359 17.29 -3.91 -14.83
N ALA A 360 17.08 -2.93 -13.95
CA ALA A 360 15.95 -2.00 -14.03
C ALA A 360 15.99 -1.16 -15.32
N LEU A 361 14.86 -0.56 -15.68
CA LEU A 361 14.77 0.30 -16.87
C LEU A 361 15.82 1.41 -16.83
N GLY A 362 16.54 1.57 -17.94
CA GLY A 362 17.61 2.56 -18.08
C GLY A 362 18.90 2.25 -17.30
N ALA A 363 18.99 1.11 -16.61
CA ALA A 363 20.26 0.60 -16.11
C ALA A 363 21.07 -0.03 -17.26
N PHE A 364 22.40 0.03 -17.16
CA PHE A 364 23.33 -0.40 -18.21
C PHE A 364 24.11 -1.63 -17.77
N LYS A 365 24.52 -2.47 -18.73
CA LYS A 365 25.36 -3.64 -18.38
C LYS A 365 26.71 -3.16 -17.83
N PRO A 366 27.17 -3.70 -16.68
CA PRO A 366 28.47 -3.37 -16.12
C PRO A 366 29.62 -3.76 -17.06
#